data_AF-A0A0R2MDL7-F1
#
_entry.id   AF-A0A0R2MDL7-F1
#
_cell.length_a   1.000
_cell.length_b   1.000
_cell.length_c   1.000
_cell.angle_alpha   90.00
_cell.angle_beta   90.00
_cell.angle_gamma   90.00
#
_symmetry.space_group_name_H-M   'P 1'
#
loop_
_entity.id
_entity.type
_entity.pdbx_description
1 polymer ?
#
loop_
_entity_poly.entity_id
_entity_poly.type
_entity_poly.pdbx_seq_one_letter_code
_entity_poly.pdbx_strand_id
1 'polypeptide(L)'
;MAKSAKMQLVELIDTALSNKTISKAEVVALTKAQEGLSKHQSDTMIASKLKTELSLLGAQQKLSPQLVDLLTWLSKSYLGWGRRGMGITNLFV
;
A
#
# COMPACT_ATOMS: atom_id res chain seq x y z
N MET A 1 -20.57 -4.70 -12.77
CA MET A 1 -19.25 -5.32 -12.98
C MET A 1 -18.33 -4.85 -11.86
N ALA A 2 -17.98 -5.71 -10.91
CA ALA A 2 -17.07 -5.34 -9.82
C ALA A 2 -15.65 -5.25 -10.39
N LYS A 3 -15.09 -4.03 -10.46
CA LYS A 3 -13.70 -3.81 -10.86
C LYS A 3 -12.81 -4.56 -9.87
N SER A 4 -11.97 -5.49 -10.37
CA SER A 4 -11.13 -6.31 -9.49
C SER A 4 -10.21 -5.40 -8.66
N ALA A 5 -10.09 -5.65 -7.35
CA ALA A 5 -9.31 -4.80 -6.43
C ALA A 5 -7.86 -4.59 -6.92
N LYS A 6 -7.30 -5.59 -7.60
CA LYS A 6 -6.02 -5.51 -8.31
C LYS A 6 -5.98 -4.39 -9.34
N MET A 7 -7.02 -4.32 -10.17
CA MET A 7 -7.10 -3.37 -11.28
C MET A 7 -7.27 -1.93 -10.76
N GLN A 8 -8.02 -1.75 -9.66
CA GLN A 8 -8.08 -0.47 -8.96
C GLN A 8 -6.74 -0.09 -8.32
N LEU A 9 -6.02 -1.05 -7.73
CA LEU A 9 -4.70 -0.81 -7.15
C LEU A 9 -3.69 -0.35 -8.23
N VAL A 10 -3.68 -1.00 -9.39
CA VAL A 10 -2.81 -0.61 -10.52
C VAL A 10 -3.12 0.81 -10.98
N GLU A 11 -4.39 1.15 -11.20
CA GLU A 11 -4.78 2.49 -11.64
C GLU A 11 -4.41 3.58 -10.63
N LEU A 12 -4.58 3.30 -9.33
CA LEU A 12 -4.21 4.22 -8.27
C LEU A 12 -2.69 4.45 -8.23
N ILE A 13 -1.90 3.40 -8.45
CA ILE A 13 -0.44 3.50 -8.53
C ILE A 13 -0.01 4.29 -9.77
N ASP A 14 -0.58 4.02 -10.95
CA ASP A 14 -0.26 4.76 -12.18
C ASP A 14 -0.64 6.24 -12.09
N THR A 15 -1.79 6.53 -11.47
CA THR A 15 -2.24 7.92 -11.23
C THR A 15 -1.29 8.64 -10.29
N ALA A 16 -0.82 7.97 -9.24
CA ALA A 16 0.15 8.53 -8.30
C ALA A 16 1.53 8.75 -8.95
N LEU A 17 2.02 7.81 -9.76
CA LEU A 17 3.29 7.92 -10.49
C LEU A 17 3.27 9.01 -11.56
N SER A 18 2.10 9.29 -12.15
CA SER A 18 1.94 10.37 -13.13
C SER A 18 2.03 11.77 -12.50
N ASN A 19 1.95 11.88 -11.17
CA ASN A 19 2.07 13.15 -10.48
C ASN A 19 3.53 13.53 -10.26
N LYS A 20 3.93 14.74 -10.65
CA LYS A 20 5.32 15.22 -10.48
C LYS A 20 5.62 15.76 -9.08
N THR A 21 4.62 15.81 -8.21
CA THR A 21 4.73 16.38 -6.85
C THR A 21 5.15 15.36 -5.80
N ILE A 22 5.22 14.07 -6.13
CA ILE A 22 5.65 13.03 -5.19
C ILE A 22 7.18 12.97 -5.07
N SER A 23 7.65 12.69 -3.87
CA SER A 23 9.07 12.58 -3.55
C SER A 23 9.71 11.34 -4.18
N LYS A 24 11.05 11.35 -4.34
CA LYS A 24 11.78 10.18 -4.85
C LYS A 24 11.51 8.90 -4.04
N ALA A 25 11.30 9.02 -2.72
CA ALA A 25 11.00 7.88 -1.86
C ALA A 25 9.63 7.26 -2.19
N GLU A 26 8.64 8.11 -2.47
CA GLU A 26 7.29 7.69 -2.87
C GLU A 26 7.29 7.05 -4.26
N VAL A 27 8.01 7.63 -5.21
CA VAL A 27 8.19 7.05 -6.55
C VAL A 27 8.78 5.63 -6.42
N VAL A 28 9.84 5.45 -5.63
CA VAL A 28 10.47 4.14 -5.43
C VAL A 28 9.48 3.12 -4.83
N ALA A 29 8.66 3.53 -3.85
CA ALA A 29 7.66 2.67 -3.23
C ALA A 29 6.59 2.22 -4.24
N LEU A 30 6.08 3.17 -5.03
CA LEU A 30 5.06 2.94 -6.05
C LEU A 30 5.57 2.07 -7.20
N THR A 31 6.77 2.34 -7.71
CA THR A 31 7.39 1.54 -8.78
C THR A 31 7.63 0.10 -8.33
N LYS A 32 8.12 -0.12 -7.10
CA LYS A 32 8.26 -1.47 -6.54
C LYS A 32 6.93 -2.21 -6.45
N ALA A 33 5.86 -1.51 -6.08
CA ALA A 33 4.53 -2.11 -6.03
C ALA A 33 4.02 -2.48 -7.44
N GLN A 34 4.22 -1.61 -8.41
CA GLN A 34 3.88 -1.86 -9.81
C GLN A 34 4.65 -3.07 -10.37
N GLU A 35 5.96 -3.13 -10.15
CA GLU A 35 6.78 -4.29 -10.55
C GLU A 35 6.32 -5.59 -9.89
N GLY A 36 5.95 -5.55 -8.61
CA GLY A 36 5.38 -6.71 -7.91
C GLY A 36 4.09 -7.21 -8.58
N LEU A 37 3.20 -6.28 -8.96
CA LEU A 37 1.91 -6.60 -9.58
C LEU A 37 2.10 -7.19 -10.99
N SER A 38 3.07 -6.65 -11.74
CA SER A 38 3.48 -7.15 -13.05
C SER A 38 4.12 -8.53 -12.98
N LYS A 39 4.81 -8.85 -11.88
CA LYS A 39 5.40 -10.18 -11.61
C LYS A 39 4.39 -11.20 -11.08
N HIS A 40 3.09 -10.91 -11.14
CA HIS A 40 2.03 -11.76 -10.59
C HIS A 40 2.20 -12.10 -9.10
N GLN A 41 2.93 -11.28 -8.33
CA GLN A 41 2.98 -11.45 -6.88
C GLN A 41 1.62 -11.16 -6.25
N SER A 42 1.40 -11.69 -5.05
CA SER A 42 0.12 -11.52 -4.35
C SER A 42 -0.20 -10.04 -4.12
N ASP A 43 -1.32 -9.59 -4.68
CA ASP A 43 -1.78 -8.20 -4.56
C ASP A 43 -1.89 -7.77 -3.09
N THR A 44 -2.26 -8.70 -2.19
CA THR A 44 -2.34 -8.46 -0.75
C THR A 44 -0.98 -8.21 -0.11
N MET A 45 0.06 -8.93 -0.52
CA MET A 45 1.42 -8.75 -0.03
C MET A 45 1.98 -7.40 -0.49
N ILE A 46 1.72 -7.04 -1.75
CA ILE A 46 2.13 -5.76 -2.32
C ILE A 46 1.40 -4.61 -1.62
N ALA A 47 0.08 -4.71 -1.46
CA ALA A 47 -0.73 -3.72 -0.76
C ALA A 47 -0.27 -3.53 0.70
N SER A 48 0.06 -4.62 1.40
CA SER A 48 0.58 -4.54 2.77
C SER A 48 1.95 -3.88 2.84
N LYS A 49 2.85 -4.20 1.90
CA LYS A 49 4.19 -3.60 1.85
C LYS A 49 4.12 -2.11 1.51
N LEU A 50 3.32 -1.76 0.50
CA LEU A 50 3.07 -0.38 0.08
C LEU A 50 2.45 0.44 1.22
N LYS A 51 1.46 -0.13 1.93
CA LYS A 51 0.87 0.51 3.11
C LYS A 51 1.92 0.81 4.18
N THR A 52 2.82 -0.13 4.49
CA THR A 52 3.87 0.07 5.51
C THR A 52 4.83 1.19 5.10
N GLU A 53 5.29 1.19 3.83
CA GLU A 53 6.19 2.23 3.31
C GLU A 53 5.53 3.62 3.32
N LEU A 54 4.27 3.72 2.88
CA LEU A 54 3.51 4.97 2.90
C LEU A 54 3.16 5.43 4.32
N SER A 55 2.87 4.51 5.25
CA SER A 55 2.64 4.84 6.66
C SER A 55 3.90 5.40 7.31
N LEU A 56 5.08 4.85 6.98
CA LEU A 56 6.36 5.37 7.45
C LEU A 56 6.62 6.79 6.92
N LEU A 57 6.35 7.01 5.64
CA LEU A 57 6.47 8.34 5.02
C LEU A 57 5.48 9.34 5.63
N GLY A 58 4.25 8.89 5.94
CA GLY A 58 3.23 9.68 6.63
C GLY A 58 3.66 10.07 8.04
N ALA A 59 4.22 9.12 8.80
CA ALA A 59 4.78 9.38 10.12
C ALA A 59 5.95 10.37 10.08
N GLN A 60 6.72 10.39 8.98
CA GLN A 60 7.80 11.34 8.76
C GLN A 60 7.34 12.69 8.19
N GLN A 61 6.03 12.91 8.00
CA GLN A 61 5.45 14.08 7.33
C GLN A 61 6.00 14.32 5.91
N LYS A 62 6.48 13.26 5.26
CA LYS A 62 7.02 13.28 3.89
C LYS A 62 6.06 12.68 2.87
N LEU A 63 4.85 12.36 3.31
CA LEU A 63 3.80 11.81 2.46
C LEU A 63 3.04 12.95 1.77
N SER A 64 2.98 12.86 0.45
CA SER A 64 2.22 13.76 -0.39
C SER A 64 0.72 13.59 -0.11
N PRO A 65 -0.07 14.68 -0.11
CA PRO A 65 -1.52 14.62 0.17
C PRO A 65 -2.26 13.61 -0.71
N GLN A 66 -1.86 13.47 -1.97
CA GLN A 66 -2.45 12.52 -2.92
C GLN A 66 -2.24 11.05 -2.51
N LEU A 67 -1.15 10.75 -1.81
CA LEU A 67 -0.86 9.40 -1.31
C LEU A 67 -1.54 9.10 0.02
N VAL A 68 -2.10 10.11 0.69
CA VAL A 68 -2.98 9.92 1.85
C VAL A 68 -4.27 9.22 1.44
N ASP A 69 -4.85 9.61 0.31
CA ASP A 69 -6.06 8.96 -0.23
C ASP A 69 -5.77 7.51 -0.63
N LEU A 70 -4.62 7.28 -1.27
CA LEU A 70 -4.16 5.94 -1.63
C LEU A 70 -3.90 5.06 -0.40
N LEU A 71 -3.26 5.60 0.64
CA LEU A 71 -3.03 4.92 1.92
C LEU A 71 -4.37 4.60 2.63
N THR A 72 -5.33 5.51 2.57
CA THR A 72 -6.67 5.33 3.12
C THR A 72 -7.43 4.24 2.37
N TRP A 73 -7.38 4.26 1.04
CA TRP A 73 -7.97 3.22 0.21
C TRP A 73 -7.32 1.87 0.46
N LEU A 74 -5.99 1.78 0.51
CA LEU A 74 -5.25 0.55 0.86
C LEU A 74 -5.70 0.01 2.23
N SER A 75 -5.82 0.91 3.21
CA SER A 75 -6.26 0.53 4.55
C SER A 75 -7.70 0.00 4.54
N LYS A 76 -8.59 0.56 3.72
CA LYS A 76 -9.99 0.11 3.63
C LYS A 76 -10.17 -1.16 2.80
N SER A 77 -9.50 -1.26 1.65
CA SER A 77 -9.65 -2.35 0.69
C SER A 77 -8.89 -3.62 1.11
N TYR A 78 -7.81 -3.46 1.87
CA TYR A 78 -7.01 -4.58 2.38
C TYR A 78 -7.07 -4.70 3.92
N LEU A 79 -8.12 -4.14 4.54
CA LEU A 79 -8.45 -4.27 5.97
C LEU A 79 -8.47 -5.76 6.35
N GLY A 80 -7.53 -6.20 7.20
CA GLY A 80 -7.52 -7.55 7.77
C GLY A 80 -6.32 -8.44 7.39
N TRP A 81 -5.46 -8.05 6.45
CA TRP A 81 -4.35 -8.90 6.00
C TRP A 81 -3.03 -8.74 6.78
N GLY A 82 -3.09 -8.09 7.94
CA GLY A 82 -2.03 -8.04 8.94
C GLY A 82 -2.62 -8.28 10.32
N ARG A 83 -2.83 -9.55 10.69
CA ARG A 83 -3.10 -10.04 12.06
C ARG A 83 -3.96 -9.11 12.95
N ARG A 84 -5.27 -9.37 13.01
CA ARG A 84 -5.95 -9.44 14.33
C ARG A 84 -5.75 -10.85 14.85
N GLY A 85 -4.59 -11.16 15.42
CA GLY A 85 -4.34 -12.54 15.86
C GLY A 85 -3.02 -12.88 16.55
N MET A 86 -2.02 -12.01 16.66
CA MET A 86 -0.85 -12.29 17.52
C MET A 86 -0.34 -11.00 18.15
N GLY A 87 -1.06 -10.57 19.18
CA GLY A 87 -0.69 -9.50 20.11
C GLY A 87 -0.96 -9.91 21.57
N ILE A 88 -0.99 -11.22 21.84
CA ILE A 88 -0.94 -11.79 23.18
C ILE A 88 -0.10 -13.07 23.09
N THR A 89 1.15 -12.96 23.52
CA THR A 89 1.82 -14.03 24.25
C THR A 89 0.87 -14.57 25.31
N ASN A 90 0.32 -15.77 25.09
CA ASN A 90 -0.01 -16.65 26.19
C ASN A 90 1.08 -17.73 26.24
N LEU A 91 2.17 -17.36 26.92
CA LEU A 91 2.95 -18.30 27.71
C LEU A 91 2.06 -18.72 28.90
N PHE A 92 1.23 -19.75 28.76
CA PHE A 92 0.73 -20.47 29.94
C PHE A 92 0.39 -21.92 29.57
N VAL A 93 1.26 -22.80 30.10
CA VAL A 93 1.10 -24.21 30.49
C VAL A 93 0.71 -25.21 29.41
#